data_AF-A0A9W8D459-F1
#
_entry.id   AF-A0A9W8D459-F1
#
_cell.length_a   1.000
_cell.length_b   1.000
_cell.length_c   1.000
_cell.angle_alpha   90.00
_cell.angle_beta   90.00
_cell.angle_gamma   90.00
#
_symmetry.space_group_name_H-M   'P 1'
#
loop_
_entity.id
_entity.type
_entity.pdbx_description
1 polymer ?
#
loop_
_entity_poly.entity_id
_entity_poly.type
_entity_poly.pdbx_seq_one_letter_code
_entity_poly.pdbx_strand_id
1 'polypeptide(L)'
;QRSPPLAKHHKDFARELMDFIELGSFSRVIVLTSSDAALRGDAMIDGPQIRSLTVNCEDVLANKLRELSLSSLGSGYAQTTKDSEALPLKHLHAAGVAKPLLKLCQAAKLPVIALVALVFEGDNVHDAINLANATNSLLDIVPTTQKWCPPQSWQWLMAANNAPSEMF
;
A
#
# COMPACT_ATOMS: atom_id res chain seq x y z
N GLN A 1 -11.60 0.77 8.05
CA GLN A 1 -11.93 2.18 7.79
C GLN A 1 -12.84 2.26 6.56
N ARG A 2 -14.02 2.89 6.66
CA ARG A 2 -15.00 3.02 5.54
C ARG A 2 -15.07 4.44 4.97
N SER A 3 -14.54 5.42 5.69
CA SER A 3 -14.48 6.83 5.30
C SER A 3 -13.05 7.35 5.47
N PRO A 4 -12.62 8.32 4.65
CA PRO A 4 -11.33 8.97 4.85
C PRO A 4 -11.30 9.73 6.20
N PRO A 5 -10.12 10.00 6.76
CA PRO A 5 -9.98 10.95 7.86
C PRO A 5 -10.55 12.32 7.45
N LEU A 6 -10.99 13.11 8.43
CA LEU A 6 -11.43 14.48 8.17
C LEU A 6 -10.33 15.27 7.47
N ALA A 7 -10.75 16.20 6.59
CA ALA A 7 -9.81 17.04 5.87
C ALA A 7 -8.85 17.74 6.85
N LYS A 8 -7.55 17.73 6.52
CA LYS A 8 -6.45 18.27 7.35
C LYS A 8 -6.12 17.47 8.63
N HIS A 9 -6.87 16.43 8.99
CA HIS A 9 -6.63 15.59 10.18
C HIS A 9 -5.88 14.28 9.89
N HIS A 10 -5.25 14.14 8.72
CA HIS A 10 -4.50 12.93 8.36
C HIS A 10 -3.29 12.68 9.29
N LYS A 11 -2.67 13.73 9.84
CA LYS A 11 -1.56 13.60 10.79
C LYS A 11 -2.04 13.17 12.17
N ASP A 12 -3.15 13.76 12.62
CA ASP A 12 -3.76 13.43 13.91
C ASP A 12 -4.22 11.98 13.91
N PHE A 13 -4.90 11.55 12.85
CA PHE A 13 -5.30 10.15 12.69
C PHE A 13 -4.10 9.19 12.61
N ALA A 14 -3.00 9.58 11.94
CA ALA A 14 -1.77 8.78 11.94
C ALA A 14 -1.12 8.71 13.33
N ARG A 15 -1.29 9.73 14.17
CA ARG A 15 -0.82 9.75 15.55
C ARG A 15 -1.64 8.81 16.41
N GLU A 16 -2.96 8.89 16.35
CA GLU A 16 -3.86 7.95 17.04
C GLU A 16 -3.58 6.48 16.65
N LEU A 17 -3.31 6.21 15.37
CA LEU A 17 -2.89 4.88 14.92
C LEU A 17 -1.56 4.45 15.53
N MET A 18 -0.58 5.36 15.63
CA MET A 18 0.69 5.05 16.28
C MET A 18 0.49 4.77 17.77
N ASP A 19 -0.34 5.55 18.45
CA ASP A 19 -0.62 5.36 19.88
C ASP A 19 -1.27 3.98 20.11
N PHE A 20 -2.18 3.56 19.22
CA PHE A 20 -2.73 2.19 19.22
C PHE A 20 -1.66 1.12 18.98
N ILE A 21 -0.73 1.36 18.06
CA ILE A 21 0.36 0.44 17.75
C ILE A 21 1.30 0.29 18.96
N GLU A 22 1.64 1.38 19.64
CA GLU A 22 2.47 1.39 20.83
C GLU A 22 1.77 0.71 22.01
N LEU A 23 0.48 1.03 22.23
CA LEU A 23 -0.35 0.40 23.25
C LEU A 23 -0.44 -1.11 23.06
N GLY A 24 -0.61 -1.56 21.81
CA GLY A 24 -0.63 -2.97 21.45
C GLY A 24 0.75 -3.65 21.44
N SER A 25 1.83 -2.88 21.57
CA SER A 25 3.22 -3.38 21.50
C SER A 25 3.47 -4.25 20.25
N PHE A 26 2.91 -3.85 19.11
CA PHE A 26 3.09 -4.61 17.87
C PHE A 26 4.57 -4.63 17.48
N SER A 27 5.11 -5.82 17.22
CA SER A 27 6.52 -5.98 16.82
C SER A 27 6.81 -5.52 15.40
N ARG A 28 5.77 -5.39 14.55
CA ARG A 28 5.86 -4.99 13.14
C ARG A 28 4.52 -4.48 12.64
N VAL A 29 4.58 -3.59 11.66
CA VAL A 29 3.40 -3.11 10.92
C VAL A 29 3.56 -3.39 9.44
N ILE A 30 2.49 -3.87 8.80
CA ILE A 30 2.41 -3.99 7.34
C ILE A 30 1.41 -2.95 6.86
N VAL A 31 1.85 -2.02 6.01
CA VAL A 31 1.00 -0.96 5.46
C VAL A 31 0.60 -1.34 4.05
N LEU A 32 -0.69 -1.53 3.82
CA LEU A 32 -1.25 -1.69 2.48
C LEU A 32 -1.79 -0.34 2.03
N THR A 33 -1.27 0.19 0.94
CA THR A 33 -1.68 1.50 0.40
C THR A 33 -1.65 1.51 -1.11
N SER A 34 -2.26 2.53 -1.69
CA SER A 34 -2.11 2.87 -3.10
C SER A 34 -1.30 4.15 -3.28
N SER A 35 -0.86 4.38 -4.52
CA SER A 35 -0.36 5.64 -5.03
C SER A 35 -1.06 5.96 -6.34
N ASP A 36 -1.37 7.23 -6.56
CA ASP A 36 -1.91 7.69 -7.84
C ASP A 36 -0.92 7.42 -8.98
N ALA A 37 -1.31 6.52 -9.89
CA ALA A 37 -0.51 6.09 -11.01
C ALA A 37 -0.37 7.16 -12.09
N ALA A 38 -1.25 8.17 -12.13
CA ALA A 38 -1.12 9.31 -13.06
C ALA A 38 0.03 10.24 -12.68
N LEU A 39 0.42 10.24 -11.41
CA LEU A 39 1.52 11.05 -10.88
C LEU A 39 2.82 10.26 -10.72
N ARG A 40 2.84 8.99 -11.13
CA ARG A 40 4.06 8.18 -11.12
C ARG A 40 5.05 8.77 -12.12
N GLY A 41 6.33 8.68 -11.81
CA GLY A 41 7.35 9.07 -12.77
C GLY A 41 7.72 7.92 -13.73
N ASP A 42 8.33 8.27 -14.85
CA ASP A 42 8.59 7.39 -16.00
C ASP A 42 9.30 6.08 -15.64
N ALA A 43 10.26 6.11 -14.71
CA ALA A 43 10.98 4.91 -14.29
C ALA A 43 10.10 3.86 -13.59
N MET A 44 8.88 4.23 -13.19
CA MET A 44 7.90 3.34 -12.57
C MET A 44 6.78 2.92 -13.53
N ILE A 45 6.79 3.36 -14.80
CA ILE A 45 5.81 2.96 -15.82
C ILE A 45 5.94 1.48 -16.13
N ASP A 46 7.16 1.03 -16.38
CA ASP A 46 7.45 -0.36 -16.72
C ASP A 46 7.59 -1.22 -15.46
N GLY A 47 7.21 -2.50 -15.59
CA GLY A 47 7.36 -3.50 -14.54
C GLY A 47 6.12 -3.70 -13.65
N PRO A 48 6.29 -4.27 -12.44
CA PRO A 48 5.17 -4.64 -11.58
C PRO A 48 4.30 -3.43 -11.22
N GLN A 49 3.01 -3.60 -10.90
CA GLN A 49 2.18 -2.49 -10.41
C GLN A 49 2.19 -2.38 -8.87
N ILE A 50 2.79 -3.36 -8.20
CA ILE A 50 3.05 -3.32 -6.76
C ILE A 50 4.51 -2.91 -6.52
N ARG A 51 4.69 -1.89 -5.67
CA ARG A 51 6.00 -1.44 -5.18
C ARG A 51 6.11 -1.75 -3.70
N SER A 52 7.33 -1.82 -3.20
CA SER A 52 7.59 -2.06 -1.78
C SER A 52 8.38 -0.90 -1.16
N LEU A 53 8.17 -0.66 0.13
CA LEU A 53 8.99 0.25 0.92
C LEU A 53 9.23 -0.39 2.28
N THR A 54 10.47 -0.48 2.71
CA THR A 54 10.85 -1.02 4.02
C THR A 54 11.38 0.10 4.91
N VAL A 55 11.05 0.04 6.20
CA VAL A 55 11.48 0.97 7.23
C VAL A 55 11.96 0.15 8.42
N ASN A 56 13.21 0.33 8.85
CA ASN A 56 13.79 -0.37 10.01
C ASN A 56 13.56 -1.91 10.00
N CYS A 57 13.59 -2.54 8.82
CA CYS A 57 13.17 -3.93 8.62
C CYS A 57 14.26 -4.71 7.86
N GLU A 58 15.03 -5.53 8.58
CA GLU A 58 16.10 -6.39 8.03
C GLU A 58 15.92 -7.85 8.44
N ASP A 59 14.67 -8.32 8.43
CA ASP A 59 14.29 -9.65 8.89
C ASP A 59 13.94 -10.61 7.75
N VAL A 60 13.40 -11.78 8.11
CA VAL A 60 12.96 -12.82 7.16
C VAL A 60 11.93 -12.30 6.16
N LEU A 61 11.02 -11.40 6.56
CA LEU A 61 10.04 -10.83 5.64
C LEU A 61 10.70 -9.86 4.65
N ALA A 62 11.72 -9.11 5.08
CA ALA A 62 12.52 -8.29 4.17
C ALA A 62 13.25 -9.14 3.13
N ASN A 63 13.75 -10.33 3.50
CA ASN A 63 14.36 -11.27 2.56
C ASN A 63 13.33 -11.84 1.58
N LYS A 64 12.18 -12.27 2.10
CA LYS A 64 11.09 -12.78 1.25
C LYS A 64 10.57 -11.73 0.28
N LEU A 65 10.50 -10.46 0.70
CA LEU A 65 10.16 -9.34 -0.18
C LEU A 65 11.15 -9.20 -1.35
N ARG A 66 12.45 -9.44 -1.11
CA ARG A 66 13.48 -9.44 -2.16
C ARG A 66 13.31 -10.63 -3.10
N GLU A 67 12.98 -11.81 -2.58
CA GLU A 67 12.70 -13.01 -3.39
C GLU A 67 11.48 -12.82 -4.31
N LEU A 68 10.44 -12.14 -3.81
CA LEU A 68 9.27 -11.76 -4.60
C LEU A 68 9.57 -10.74 -5.71
N SER A 69 10.81 -10.22 -5.78
CA SER A 69 11.27 -9.30 -6.82
C SER A 69 10.37 -8.05 -6.96
N LEU A 70 9.75 -7.61 -5.86
CA LEU A 70 8.94 -6.40 -5.83
C LEU A 70 9.84 -5.17 -5.81
N SER A 71 9.80 -4.38 -6.88
CA SER A 71 10.60 -3.17 -7.02
C SER A 71 10.35 -2.20 -5.86
N SER A 72 11.43 -1.63 -5.32
CA SER A 72 11.35 -0.60 -4.29
C SER A 72 10.67 0.67 -4.82
N LEU A 73 9.94 1.39 -3.97
CA LEU A 73 9.32 2.66 -4.32
C LEU A 73 10.39 3.70 -4.66
N GLY A 74 10.26 4.34 -5.84
CA GLY A 74 11.27 5.27 -6.35
C GLY A 74 12.50 4.60 -6.95
N SER A 75 12.49 3.28 -7.13
CA SER A 75 13.53 2.57 -7.91
C SER A 75 13.60 3.15 -9.33
N GLY A 76 14.83 3.32 -9.84
CA GLY A 76 15.11 3.95 -11.14
C GLY A 76 15.35 5.46 -11.09
N TYR A 77 15.18 6.12 -9.94
CA TYR A 77 15.61 7.51 -9.72
C TYR A 77 16.98 7.56 -9.05
N ALA A 78 17.84 8.48 -9.52
CA ALA A 78 19.12 8.76 -8.86
C ALA A 78 18.87 9.28 -7.44
N GLN A 79 19.33 8.54 -6.44
CA GLN A 79 19.33 9.00 -5.05
C GLN A 79 20.41 10.09 -4.93
N THR A 80 20.04 11.29 -4.48
CA THR A 80 21.03 12.30 -4.14
C THR A 80 21.68 11.93 -2.81
N THR A 81 22.93 12.32 -2.57
CA THR A 81 23.68 11.98 -1.35
C THR A 81 23.03 12.51 -0.05
N LYS A 82 22.08 13.44 -0.15
CA LYS A 82 21.27 13.94 0.97
C LYS A 82 20.02 13.09 1.26
N ASP A 83 19.62 12.21 0.34
CA ASP A 83 18.40 11.40 0.43
C ASP A 83 18.64 10.00 1.03
N SER A 84 19.88 9.62 1.35
CA SER A 84 20.22 8.22 1.68
C SER A 84 19.53 7.66 2.94
N GLU A 85 19.08 8.52 3.86
CA GLU A 85 18.28 8.12 5.04
C GLU A 85 16.80 8.52 4.94
N ALA A 86 16.43 9.29 3.91
CA ALA A 86 15.09 9.81 3.75
C ALA A 86 14.22 8.81 2.98
N LEU A 87 13.06 8.47 3.54
CA LEU A 87 12.10 7.62 2.84
C LEU A 87 11.68 8.25 1.49
N PRO A 88 11.51 7.46 0.41
CA PRO A 88 11.13 7.94 -0.93
C PRO A 88 9.65 8.39 -1.03
N LEU A 89 9.11 9.01 0.01
CA LEU A 89 7.70 9.44 0.14
C LEU A 89 7.29 10.51 -0.88
N LYS A 90 8.26 11.11 -1.58
CA LYS A 90 7.99 12.00 -2.72
C LYS A 90 7.32 11.27 -3.89
N HIS A 91 7.59 9.97 -4.05
CA HIS A 91 7.03 9.10 -5.09
C HIS A 91 5.73 8.42 -4.68
N LEU A 92 5.29 8.61 -3.43
CA LEU A 92 4.02 8.10 -2.93
C LEU A 92 2.98 9.21 -3.15
N HIS A 93 2.14 9.16 -4.17
CA HIS A 93 1.17 10.23 -4.48
C HIS A 93 -0.22 9.89 -3.95
N ALA A 94 -0.97 10.89 -3.45
CA ALA A 94 -2.34 10.73 -2.94
C ALA A 94 -2.57 9.63 -1.86
N ALA A 95 -1.53 9.11 -1.20
CA ALA A 95 -1.62 7.95 -0.30
C ALA A 95 -2.17 8.24 1.13
N GLY A 96 -2.92 9.32 1.32
CA GLY A 96 -3.58 9.66 2.58
C GLY A 96 -2.71 9.53 3.83
N VAL A 97 -3.15 8.69 4.78
CA VAL A 97 -2.51 8.46 6.08
C VAL A 97 -1.18 7.70 6.00
N ALA A 98 -0.90 7.00 4.90
CA ALA A 98 0.30 6.17 4.79
C ALA A 98 1.58 7.00 4.96
N LYS A 99 1.66 8.19 4.36
CA LYS A 99 2.84 9.08 4.49
C LYS A 99 3.15 9.48 5.92
N PRO A 100 2.23 10.12 6.68
CA PRO A 100 2.52 10.48 8.06
C PRO A 100 2.78 9.25 8.92
N LEU A 101 2.03 8.16 8.75
CA LEU A 101 2.26 6.93 9.51
C LEU A 101 3.67 6.36 9.29
N LEU A 102 4.13 6.26 8.04
CA LEU A 102 5.46 5.76 7.72
C LEU A 102 6.58 6.62 8.33
N LYS A 103 6.43 7.95 8.34
CA LYS A 103 7.38 8.85 9.01
C LYS A 103 7.42 8.61 10.52
N LEU A 104 6.26 8.39 11.12
CA LEU A 104 6.13 8.14 12.55
C LEU A 104 6.76 6.80 12.93
N CYS A 105 6.52 5.75 12.16
CA CYS A 105 7.17 4.46 12.34
C CYS A 105 8.69 4.54 12.15
N GLN A 106 9.17 5.33 11.17
CA GLN A 106 10.61 5.58 10.98
C GLN A 106 11.21 6.21 12.24
N ALA A 107 10.59 7.28 12.75
CA ALA A 107 11.05 7.98 13.95
C ALA A 107 11.02 7.10 15.21
N ALA A 108 10.00 6.25 15.35
CA ALA A 108 9.85 5.30 16.45
C ALA A 108 10.75 4.05 16.33
N LYS A 109 11.56 3.93 15.26
CA LYS A 109 12.37 2.74 14.95
C LYS A 109 11.55 1.46 14.84
N LEU A 110 10.27 1.57 14.48
CA LEU A 110 9.37 0.42 14.33
C LEU A 110 9.61 -0.24 12.96
N PRO A 111 9.77 -1.57 12.88
CA PRO A 111 9.86 -2.29 11.61
C PRO A 111 8.55 -2.19 10.83
N VAL A 112 8.63 -1.72 9.58
CA VAL A 112 7.49 -1.59 8.68
C VAL A 112 7.84 -2.07 7.28
N ILE A 113 6.88 -2.76 6.66
CA ILE A 113 6.85 -3.00 5.22
C ILE A 113 5.58 -2.38 4.67
N ALA A 114 5.71 -1.52 3.67
CA ALA A 114 4.59 -1.00 2.91
C ALA A 114 4.53 -1.65 1.52
N LEU A 115 3.36 -2.18 1.16
CA LEU A 115 3.04 -2.58 -0.21
C LEU A 115 2.19 -1.46 -0.84
N VAL A 116 2.68 -0.91 -1.94
CA VAL A 116 2.11 0.24 -2.62
C VAL A 116 1.60 -0.18 -3.99
N ALA A 117 0.29 -0.19 -4.19
CA ALA A 117 -0.31 -0.40 -5.49
C ALA A 117 -0.33 0.90 -6.30
N LEU A 118 0.26 0.91 -7.48
CA LEU A 118 0.14 2.01 -8.43
C LEU A 118 -1.19 1.85 -9.17
N VAL A 119 -2.17 2.73 -8.88
CA VAL A 119 -3.53 2.60 -9.42
C VAL A 119 -4.04 3.91 -10.00
N PHE A 120 -4.89 3.81 -11.03
CA PHE A 120 -5.75 4.91 -11.47
C PHE A 120 -7.09 4.82 -10.75
N GLU A 121 -7.82 5.93 -10.65
CA GLU A 121 -9.20 5.93 -10.15
C GLU A 121 -10.13 5.12 -11.08
N GLY A 122 -11.09 4.39 -10.51
CA GLY A 122 -12.10 3.66 -11.26
C GLY A 122 -12.47 2.30 -10.66
N ASP A 123 -12.64 1.30 -11.51
CA ASP A 123 -12.80 -0.08 -11.06
C ASP A 123 -11.43 -0.70 -10.72
N ASN A 124 -11.11 -0.69 -9.43
CA ASN A 124 -9.86 -1.22 -8.90
C ASN A 124 -10.01 -2.64 -8.32
N VAL A 125 -11.05 -3.40 -8.71
CA VAL A 125 -11.23 -4.79 -8.23
C VAL A 125 -9.98 -5.63 -8.53
N HIS A 126 -9.45 -5.53 -9.75
CA HIS A 126 -8.26 -6.27 -10.15
C HIS A 126 -7.03 -5.84 -9.37
N ASP A 127 -6.83 -4.54 -9.18
CA ASP A 127 -5.71 -3.99 -8.41
C ASP A 127 -5.76 -4.42 -6.93
N ALA A 128 -6.96 -4.43 -6.33
CA ALA A 128 -7.16 -4.88 -4.97
C ALA A 128 -6.84 -6.38 -4.82
N ILE A 129 -7.23 -7.21 -5.79
CA ILE A 129 -6.87 -8.64 -5.83
C ILE A 129 -5.36 -8.80 -5.99
N ASN A 130 -4.70 -8.01 -6.85
CA ASN A 130 -3.25 -8.05 -7.02
C ASN A 130 -2.50 -7.66 -5.74
N LEU A 131 -2.97 -6.64 -5.02
CA LEU A 131 -2.42 -6.26 -3.73
C LEU A 131 -2.64 -7.35 -2.67
N ALA A 132 -3.81 -8.00 -2.66
CA ALA A 132 -4.09 -9.14 -1.79
C ALA A 132 -3.18 -10.33 -2.09
N ASN A 133 -2.96 -10.65 -3.37
CA ASN A 133 -2.01 -11.67 -3.80
C ASN A 133 -0.58 -11.36 -3.34
N ALA A 134 -0.10 -10.12 -3.56
CA ALA A 134 1.23 -9.71 -3.11
C ALA A 134 1.39 -9.80 -1.59
N THR A 135 0.34 -9.41 -0.84
CA THR A 135 0.29 -9.53 0.62
C THR A 135 0.34 -10.98 1.05
N ASN A 136 -0.42 -11.87 0.40
CA ASN A 136 -0.42 -13.29 0.70
C ASN A 136 0.92 -13.94 0.36
N SER A 137 1.53 -13.61 -0.77
CA SER A 137 2.86 -14.07 -1.13
C SER A 137 3.92 -13.62 -0.13
N LEU A 138 3.76 -12.46 0.50
CA LEU A 138 4.66 -12.00 1.55
C LEU A 138 4.41 -12.73 2.88
N LEU A 139 3.16 -12.89 3.29
CA LEU A 139 2.80 -13.32 4.66
C LEU A 139 2.36 -14.79 4.79
N ASP A 140 2.18 -15.52 3.69
CA ASP A 140 1.65 -16.89 3.64
C ASP A 140 0.33 -17.06 4.43
N ILE A 141 -0.60 -16.11 4.29
CA ILE A 141 -1.84 -16.09 5.08
C ILE A 141 -2.75 -17.27 4.72
N VAL A 142 -2.89 -17.56 3.43
CA VAL A 142 -3.73 -18.62 2.88
C VAL A 142 -2.99 -19.36 1.75
N PRO A 143 -3.37 -20.62 1.44
CA PRO A 143 -2.81 -21.34 0.31
C PRO A 143 -2.97 -20.56 -1.00
N THR A 144 -1.98 -20.62 -1.89
CA THR A 144 -2.00 -19.92 -3.19
C THR A 144 -3.11 -20.39 -4.13
N THR A 145 -3.69 -21.57 -3.86
CA THR A 145 -4.85 -22.11 -4.59
C THR A 145 -6.18 -21.52 -4.14
N GLN A 146 -6.22 -20.80 -3.01
CA GLN A 146 -7.42 -20.16 -2.49
C GLN A 146 -7.84 -19.01 -3.39
N LYS A 147 -9.09 -19.05 -3.86
CA LYS A 147 -9.68 -17.91 -4.57
C LYS A 147 -10.18 -16.87 -3.58
N TRP A 148 -9.88 -15.60 -3.84
CA TRP A 148 -10.44 -14.49 -3.09
C TRP A 148 -11.96 -14.43 -3.30
N CYS A 149 -12.69 -14.34 -2.19
CA CYS A 149 -14.14 -14.15 -2.24
C CYS A 149 -14.43 -12.66 -2.01
N PRO A 150 -15.05 -11.95 -2.98
CA PRO A 150 -15.42 -10.57 -2.78
C PRO A 150 -16.51 -10.47 -1.70
N PRO A 151 -16.50 -9.42 -0.86
CA PRO A 151 -17.56 -9.22 0.11
C PRO A 151 -18.89 -8.95 -0.61
N GLN A 152 -20.01 -9.34 0.00
CA GLN A 152 -21.35 -9.17 -0.59
C GLN A 152 -21.64 -7.73 -1.05
N SER A 153 -21.09 -6.72 -0.36
CA SER A 153 -21.22 -5.32 -0.74
C SER A 153 -20.73 -5.00 -2.16
N TRP A 154 -19.82 -5.80 -2.74
CA TRP A 154 -19.32 -5.60 -4.11
C TRP A 154 -20.35 -5.93 -5.19
N GLN A 155 -21.43 -6.64 -4.87
CA GLN A 155 -22.54 -6.85 -5.80
C GLN A 155 -23.17 -5.54 -6.29
N TRP A 156 -23.00 -4.46 -5.51
CA TRP A 156 -23.50 -3.12 -5.81
C TRP A 156 -22.42 -2.16 -6.31
N LEU A 157 -21.17 -2.61 -6.45
CA LEU A 157 -20.05 -1.79 -6.91
C LEU A 157 -20.18 -1.45 -8.40
N MET A 158 -20.59 -2.43 -9.19
CA MET A 158 -20.90 -2.30 -10.61
C MET A 158 -22.37 -2.64 -10.74
N ALA A 159 -23.21 -1.67 -11.13
CA ALA A 159 -24.64 -1.89 -11.39
C ALA A 159 -24.88 -2.77 -12.64
N ALA A 160 -23.98 -3.70 -12.97
CA ALA A 160 -24.04 -4.51 -14.20
C ALA A 160 -25.31 -5.36 -14.28
N ASN A 161 -25.88 -5.76 -13.15
CA ASN A 161 -27.16 -6.49 -13.12
C ASN A 161 -28.40 -5.57 -13.04
N ASN A 162 -28.21 -4.25 -12.95
CA ASN A 162 -29.26 -3.25 -12.80
C ASN A 162 -29.16 -2.11 -13.83
N ALA A 163 -28.27 -2.19 -14.82
CA ALA A 163 -28.36 -1.30 -15.96
C ALA A 163 -29.74 -1.57 -16.59
N PRO A 164 -30.64 -0.58 -16.65
CA PRO A 164 -31.92 -0.78 -17.31
C PRO A 164 -31.64 -1.32 -18.71
N SER A 165 -32.30 -2.41 -19.06
CA SER A 165 -32.30 -2.98 -20.42
C SER A 165 -32.76 -1.98 -21.48
N GLU A 166 -33.21 -0.79 -21.07
CA GLU A 166 -33.60 0.34 -21.91
C GLU A 166 -32.43 1.26 -22.32
N MET A 167 -31.21 1.05 -21.78
CA MET A 167 -30.01 1.83 -22.15
C MET A 167 -29.16 1.19 -23.25
N PHE A 168 -29.57 0.06 -23.83
CA PHE A 168 -28.90 -0.61 -24.95
C PHE A 168 -29.87 -1.08 -26.03
#